data_AF-A0A1F5EPE7-F1
#
_entry.id   AF-A0A1F5EPE7-F1
#
_cell.length_a   1.000
_cell.length_b   1.000
_cell.length_c   1.000
_cell.angle_alpha   90.00
_cell.angle_beta   90.00
_cell.angle_gamma   90.00
#
_symmetry.space_group_name_H-M   'P 1'
#
loop_
_entity.id
_entity.type
_entity.pdbx_description
1 polymer ?
#
loop_
_entity_poly.entity_id
_entity_poly.type
_entity_poly.pdbx_seq_one_letter_code
_entity_poly.pdbx_strand_id
1 'polypeptide(L)'
;MLNKNQGFLKLILIIIIAIIILSYFGFDLRSIIEAERTQTNLDYVWGIVTNVWDTYLVEPVSYLWNDVFIDLIWDSFIDNLERIKAGQPTTIEEMAPAVNNIQ
;
A
#
# COMPACT_ATOMS: atom_id res chain seq x y z
N MET A 1 22.97 3.25 6.82
CA MET A 1 21.64 3.18 6.17
C MET A 1 21.28 1.71 6.05
N LEU A 2 20.37 1.19 6.88
CA LEU A 2 19.92 -0.19 6.79
C LEU A 2 19.01 -0.32 5.55
N ASN A 3 19.45 -1.08 4.55
CA ASN A 3 18.66 -1.37 3.36
C ASN A 3 17.39 -2.12 3.78
N LYS A 4 16.24 -1.43 3.80
CA LYS A 4 14.91 -2.04 4.07
C LYS A 4 14.65 -3.28 3.22
N ASN A 5 15.19 -3.32 2.00
CA ASN A 5 15.03 -4.44 1.06
C ASN A 5 15.82 -5.70 1.45
N GLN A 6 16.89 -5.57 2.25
CA GLN A 6 17.66 -6.72 2.74
C GLN A 6 16.91 -7.49 3.84
N GLY A 7 16.12 -6.81 4.67
CA GLY A 7 15.32 -7.45 5.72
C GLY A 7 14.21 -8.33 5.15
N PHE A 8 13.49 -7.83 4.14
CA PHE A 8 12.39 -8.55 3.51
C PHE A 8 12.87 -9.78 2.73
N LEU A 9 13.93 -9.66 1.93
CA LEU A 9 14.52 -10.80 1.21
C LEU A 9 15.08 -11.86 2.16
N LYS A 10 15.72 -11.44 3.26
CA LYS A 10 16.20 -12.36 4.29
C LYS A 10 15.05 -13.11 4.97
N LEU A 11 13.94 -12.44 5.24
CA LEU A 11 12.75 -13.07 5.81
C LEU A 11 12.15 -14.13 4.87
N ILE A 12 12.00 -13.81 3.58
CA ILE A 12 11.52 -14.77 2.57
C ILE A 12 12.44 -15.99 2.52
N LEU A 13 13.76 -15.78 2.51
CA LEU A 13 14.72 -16.88 2.49
C LEU A 13 14.60 -17.78 3.73
N ILE A 14 14.42 -17.18 4.92
CA ILE A 14 14.18 -17.93 6.17
C ILE A 14 12.90 -18.76 6.08
N ILE A 15 11.81 -18.19 5.56
CA ILE A 15 10.53 -18.89 5.39
C ILE A 15 10.70 -20.09 4.44
N ILE A 16 11.39 -19.92 3.31
CA ILE A 16 11.66 -21.00 2.36
C ILE A 16 12.47 -22.12 3.03
N ILE A 17 13.53 -21.78 3.76
CA ILE A 17 14.34 -22.77 4.48
C ILE A 17 13.50 -23.51 5.54
N ALA A 18 12.66 -22.78 6.28
CA ALA A 18 11.76 -23.38 7.28
C ALA A 18 10.76 -24.35 6.63
N ILE A 19 10.18 -23.98 5.48
CA ILE A 19 9.28 -24.87 4.71
C ILE A 19 10.02 -26.13 4.27
N ILE A 20 11.24 -26.02 3.72
CA ILE A 20 12.06 -27.16 3.32
C ILE A 20 12.35 -28.09 4.50
N ILE A 21 12.71 -27.53 5.66
CA ILE A 21 12.96 -28.29 6.89
C ILE A 21 11.70 -29.03 7.32
N LEU A 22 10.53 -28.38 7.34
CA LEU A 22 9.26 -29.01 7.69
C LEU A 22 8.90 -30.13 6.71
N SER A 23 9.08 -29.91 5.40
CA SER A 23 8.88 -30.96 4.39
C SER A 23 9.83 -32.15 4.57
N TYR A 24 11.09 -31.92 4.95
CA TYR A 24 12.04 -33.00 5.27
C TYR A 24 11.58 -33.86 6.45
N PHE A 25 10.93 -33.25 7.46
CA PHE A 25 10.32 -33.98 8.59
C PHE A 25 8.98 -34.65 8.25
N GLY A 26 8.53 -34.61 6.99
CA GLY A 26 7.32 -35.27 6.52
C GLY A 26 6.04 -34.44 6.69
N PHE A 27 6.14 -33.14 7.02
CA PHE A 27 4.98 -32.26 7.04
C PHE A 27 4.60 -31.83 5.62
N ASP A 28 3.41 -32.22 5.18
CA ASP A 28 2.79 -31.71 3.97
C ASP A 28 1.97 -30.45 4.30
N LEU A 29 2.57 -29.29 4.04
CA LEU A 29 1.92 -27.99 4.25
C LEU A 29 0.63 -27.83 3.47
N ARG A 30 0.53 -28.46 2.29
CA ARG A 30 -0.68 -28.40 1.47
C ARG A 30 -1.83 -29.11 2.19
N SER A 31 -1.61 -30.35 2.60
CA SER A 31 -2.59 -31.12 3.38
C SER A 31 -3.00 -30.43 4.68
N ILE A 32 -2.07 -29.73 5.34
CA ILE A 32 -2.37 -28.98 6.57
C ILE A 32 -3.25 -27.76 6.29
N ILE A 33 -2.94 -26.99 5.25
CA ILE A 33 -3.70 -25.79 4.89
C ILE A 33 -5.07 -26.18 4.33
N GLU A 34 -5.15 -27.22 3.49
CA GLU A 34 -6.40 -27.71 2.89
C GLU A 34 -7.26 -28.53 3.87
N ALA A 35 -6.77 -28.84 5.07
CA ALA A 35 -7.56 -29.53 6.08
C ALA A 35 -8.78 -28.70 6.48
N GLU A 36 -9.94 -29.34 6.58
CA GLU A 36 -11.23 -28.70 6.92
C GLU A 36 -11.16 -27.86 8.19
N ARG A 37 -10.45 -28.34 9.22
CA ARG A 37 -10.24 -27.59 10.47
C ARG A 37 -9.44 -26.30 10.27
N THR A 38 -8.41 -26.35 9.43
CA THR A 38 -7.56 -25.19 9.16
C THR A 38 -8.34 -24.17 8.34
N GLN A 39 -9.03 -24.62 7.27
CA GLN A 39 -9.88 -23.75 6.45
C GLN A 39 -10.97 -23.09 7.28
N THR A 40 -11.70 -23.85 8.11
CA THR A 40 -12.76 -23.29 8.99
C THR A 40 -12.23 -22.20 9.93
N ASN A 41 -11.05 -22.42 10.53
CA ASN A 41 -10.44 -21.43 11.42
C ASN A 41 -9.95 -20.19 10.65
N LEU A 42 -9.35 -20.39 9.47
CA LEU A 42 -8.91 -19.29 8.61
C LEU A 42 -10.10 -18.47 8.13
N ASP A 43 -11.18 -19.12 7.69
CA ASP A 43 -12.42 -18.46 7.26
C ASP A 43 -13.07 -17.67 8.39
N TYR A 44 -13.09 -18.21 9.61
CA TYR A 44 -13.61 -17.50 10.78
C TYR A 44 -12.80 -16.22 11.07
N VAL A 45 -11.48 -16.34 11.12
CA VAL A 45 -10.59 -15.18 11.37
C VAL A 45 -10.70 -14.17 10.22
N TRP A 46 -10.71 -14.65 8.98
CA TRP A 46 -10.84 -13.79 7.81
C TRP A 46 -12.16 -13.04 7.82
N GLY A 47 -13.26 -13.71 8.16
CA GLY A 47 -14.58 -13.10 8.31
C GLY A 47 -14.61 -11.98 9.35
N ILE A 48 -13.89 -12.14 10.48
CA ILE A 48 -13.75 -11.07 11.48
C ILE A 48 -12.95 -9.91 10.90
N VAL A 49 -11.82 -10.19 10.24
CA VAL A 49 -10.96 -9.15 9.65
C VAL A 49 -11.73 -8.35 8.60
N THR A 50 -12.42 -9.02 7.68
CA THR A 50 -13.23 -8.35 6.66
C THR A 50 -14.38 -7.59 7.29
N ASN A 51 -15.05 -8.14 8.30
CA ASN A 51 -16.11 -7.42 9.00
C ASN A 51 -15.61 -6.15 9.67
N VAL A 52 -14.46 -6.20 10.37
CA VAL A 52 -13.85 -5.02 10.99
C VAL A 52 -13.44 -4.00 9.94
N TRP A 53 -12.84 -4.46 8.84
CA TRP A 53 -12.47 -3.61 7.72
C TRP A 53 -13.68 -2.87 7.15
N ASP A 54 -14.72 -3.61 6.76
CA ASP A 54 -15.91 -3.07 6.12
C ASP A 54 -16.73 -2.19 7.07
N THR A 55 -16.77 -2.51 8.36
CA THR A 55 -17.61 -1.79 9.34
C THR A 55 -16.92 -0.53 9.88
N TYR A 56 -15.60 -0.57 10.09
CA TYR A 56 -14.91 0.48 10.85
C TYR A 56 -13.78 1.17 10.09
N LEU A 57 -13.15 0.49 9.13
CA LEU A 57 -11.92 1.00 8.51
C LEU A 57 -12.15 1.55 7.11
N VAL A 58 -13.10 0.99 6.35
CA VAL A 58 -13.40 1.43 4.97
C VAL A 58 -13.69 2.92 4.91
N GLU A 59 -14.60 3.43 5.73
CA GLU A 59 -14.99 4.84 5.70
C GLU A 59 -13.82 5.79 5.99
N PRO A 60 -13.11 5.71 7.14
CA PRO A 60 -12.01 6.63 7.42
C PRO A 60 -10.82 6.46 6.46
N VAL A 61 -10.54 5.23 6.00
CA VAL A 61 -9.48 5.00 5.01
C VAL A 61 -9.86 5.62 3.67
N SER A 62 -11.12 5.47 3.25
CA SER A 62 -11.60 6.06 2.00
C SER A 62 -11.58 7.59 2.04
N TYR A 63 -11.95 8.21 3.16
CA TYR A 63 -11.85 9.65 3.36
C TYR A 63 -10.38 10.12 3.27
N LEU A 64 -9.48 9.47 4.00
CA LEU A 64 -8.05 9.83 3.97
C LEU A 64 -7.44 9.63 2.57
N TRP A 65 -7.88 8.61 1.85
CA TRP A 65 -7.35 8.32 0.52
C TRP A 65 -7.89 9.28 -0.54
N ASN A 66 -9.21 9.42 -0.63
CA ASN A 66 -9.85 10.22 -1.67
C ASN A 66 -9.77 11.72 -1.33
N ASP A 67 -10.33 12.12 -0.19
CA ASP A 67 -10.53 13.54 0.10
C ASP A 67 -9.28 14.24 0.64
N VAL A 68 -8.30 13.48 1.14
CA VAL A 68 -7.05 14.06 1.65
C VAL A 68 -5.91 13.80 0.68
N PHE A 69 -5.60 12.54 0.39
CA PHE A 69 -4.43 12.24 -0.46
C PHE A 69 -4.67 12.57 -1.93
N ILE A 70 -5.78 12.09 -2.53
CA ILE A 70 -6.04 12.35 -3.94
C ILE A 70 -6.27 13.84 -4.17
N ASP A 71 -7.23 14.44 -3.47
CA ASP A 71 -7.62 15.84 -3.70
C ASP A 71 -6.48 16.83 -3.42
N LEU A 72 -5.77 16.70 -2.29
CA LEU A 72 -4.77 17.71 -1.89
C LEU A 72 -3.41 17.51 -2.56
N ILE A 73 -3.05 16.26 -2.88
CA ILE A 73 -1.69 15.93 -3.31
C ILE A 73 -1.70 15.41 -4.74
N TRP A 74 -2.47 14.35 -5.02
CA TRP A 74 -2.37 13.65 -6.29
C TRP A 74 -2.89 14.47 -7.46
N ASP A 75 -4.07 15.08 -7.33
CA ASP A 75 -4.69 15.83 -8.42
C ASP A 75 -3.89 17.09 -8.75
N SER A 76 -3.48 17.82 -7.72
CA SER A 76 -2.58 18.97 -7.87
C SER A 76 -1.25 18.57 -8.53
N PHE A 77 -0.70 17.39 -8.19
CA PHE A 77 0.52 16.90 -8.80
C PHE A 77 0.35 16.57 -10.28
N ILE A 78 -0.71 15.84 -10.66
CA ILE A 78 -0.98 15.47 -12.05
C ILE A 78 -1.30 16.68 -12.92
N ASP A 79 -2.13 17.62 -12.45
CA ASP A 79 -2.45 18.86 -13.17
C ASP A 79 -1.19 19.66 -13.53
N ASN A 80 -0.29 19.84 -12.57
CA ASN A 80 0.96 20.54 -12.82
C ASN A 80 1.89 19.79 -13.79
N LEU A 81 1.92 18.45 -13.75
CA LEU A 81 2.67 17.67 -14.73
C LEU A 81 2.10 17.81 -16.15
N GLU A 82 0.78 17.84 -16.29
CA GLU A 82 0.12 18.04 -17.59
C GLU A 82 0.40 19.45 -18.14
N ARG A 83 0.34 20.49 -17.30
CA ARG A 83 0.73 21.86 -17.66
C ARG A 83 2.17 21.95 -18.15
N ILE A 84 3.11 21.34 -17.42
CA ILE A 84 4.53 21.31 -17.83
C ILE A 84 4.68 20.62 -19.19
N LYS A 85 4.00 19.48 -19.40
CA LYS A 85 4.03 18.77 -20.68
C LYS A 85 3.45 19.61 -21.82
N ALA A 86 2.43 20.42 -21.54
CA ALA A 86 1.81 21.34 -22.50
C ALA A 86 2.61 22.64 -22.72
N GLY A 87 3.71 22.86 -21.97
CA GLY A 87 4.47 24.12 -22.02
C GLY A 87 3.73 25.31 -21.40
N GLN A 88 2.75 25.04 -20.53
CA GLN A 88 2.02 26.04 -19.77
C GLN A 88 2.69 26.28 -18.41
N PRO A 89 2.58 27.50 -17.85
CA PRO A 89 3.04 27.73 -16.48
C PRO A 89 2.31 26.80 -15.51
N THR A 90 2.92 26.50 -14.38
CA THR A 90 2.29 25.73 -13.29
C THR A 90 1.34 26.59 -12.48
N THR A 91 0.46 25.98 -11.69
CA THR A 91 -0.44 26.72 -10.79
C THR A 91 0.33 27.62 -9.81
N ILE A 92 1.52 27.18 -9.38
CA ILE A 92 2.41 27.97 -8.52
C ILE A 92 2.99 29.18 -9.25
N GLU A 93 3.36 29.03 -10.52
CA GLU A 93 3.87 30.12 -11.35
C GLU A 93 2.78 31.15 -11.68
N GLU A 94 1.53 30.72 -11.88
CA GLU A 94 0.40 31.63 -12.08
C GLU A 94 0.01 32.40 -10.81
N MET A 95 0.14 31.77 -9.64
CA MET A 95 -0.16 32.38 -8.34
C MET A 95 1.01 33.23 -7.80
N ALA A 96 2.17 33.22 -8.46
CA ALA A 96 3.33 33.98 -8.01
C ALA A 96 3.08 35.49 -8.17
N PRO A 97 3.37 36.32 -7.15
CA PRO A 97 3.20 37.75 -7.26
C PRO A 97 4.09 38.32 -8.36
N ALA A 98 3.51 39.13 -9.25
CA ALA A 98 4.28 39.85 -10.25
C ALA A 98 5.25 40.81 -9.55
N VAL A 99 6.55 40.57 -9.72
CA VAL A 99 7.58 41.51 -9.24
C VAL A 99 7.54 42.71 -10.19
N ASN A 100 6.71 43.70 -9.86
CA ASN A 100 6.79 45.02 -10.49
C ASN A 100 8.13 45.64 -10.05
N ASN A 101 9.13 45.51 -10.92
CA ASN A 101 10.38 46.23 -10.79
C ASN A 101 10.05 47.73 -10.95
N ILE A 102 9.89 48.44 -9.83
CA ILE A 102 9.87 49.90 -9.83
C ILE A 102 11.29 50.31 -10.21
N GLN A 103 11.42 50.72 -11.47
CA GLN A 103 12.64 51.21 -12.08
C GLN A 103 12.85 52.68 -11.74
#